data_AF-A0A444URF9-F1
#
_entry.id   AF-A0A444URF9-F1
#
_cell.length_a   1.000
_cell.length_b   1.000
_cell.length_c   1.000
_cell.angle_alpha   90.00
_cell.angle_beta   90.00
_cell.angle_gamma   90.00
#
_symmetry.space_group_name_H-M   'P 1'
#
loop_
_entity.id
_entity.type
_entity.pdbx_description
1 polymer ?
#
loop_
_entity_poly.entity_id
_entity_poly.type
_entity_poly.pdbx_seq_one_letter_code
_entity_poly.pdbx_strand_id
1 'polypeptide(L)' 'MIGSDVTMMCGMLESDASVTWKVNGTDVKADKVEGPRLILKEVALASNGLYSCFENPTGDLKDQITLRVGGE' A
#
# COMPACT_ATOMS: atom_id res chain seq x y z
N MET A 1 -17.10 11.84 6.96
CA MET A 1 -16.88 10.42 6.66
C MET A 1 -16.09 10.35 5.38
N ILE A 2 -14.93 9.72 5.40
CA ILE A 2 -14.36 9.17 4.18
C ILE A 2 -14.37 7.66 4.41
N GLY A 3 -14.88 6.94 3.42
CA GLY A 3 -15.40 5.58 3.57
C GLY A 3 -15.43 4.88 2.23
N SER A 4 -14.35 5.02 1.47
CA SER A 4 -14.14 4.28 0.23
C SER A 4 -13.00 3.29 0.42
N ASP A 5 -13.11 2.14 -0.22
CA ASP A 5 -12.03 1.19 -0.28
C ASP A 5 -11.04 1.64 -1.36
N VAL A 6 -9.75 1.56 -1.05
CA VAL A 6 -8.65 1.91 -1.95
C VAL A 6 -7.77 0.69 -2.14
N THR A 7 -7.54 0.33 -3.39
CA THR A 7 -6.57 -0.69 -3.77
C THR A 7 -5.38 -0.02 -4.45
N MET A 8 -4.20 -0.21 -3.88
CA MET A 8 -2.93 0.22 -4.47
C MET A 8 -2.22 -0.99 -5.08
N MET A 9 -1.55 -0.79 -6.21
CA MET A 9 -0.76 -1.79 -6.89
C MET A 9 0.73 -1.49 -6.70
N CYS A 10 1.53 -2.50 -6.39
CA CYS A 10 2.97 -2.38 -6.30
C CYS A 10 3.59 -2.48 -7.70
N GLY A 11 3.86 -1.32 -8.33
CA GLY A 11 4.48 -1.26 -9.65
C GLY A 11 3.77 -2.14 -10.69
N MET A 12 4.55 -2.74 -11.60
CA MET A 12 4.07 -3.68 -12.62
C MET A 12 4.60 -5.09 -12.32
N LEU A 13 4.26 -5.60 -11.13
CA LEU A 13 4.61 -6.96 -10.72
C LEU A 13 3.54 -7.97 -11.13
N GLU A 14 3.95 -9.23 -11.29
CA GLU A 14 3.05 -10.36 -11.52
C GLU A 14 2.08 -10.55 -10.35
N SER A 15 0.90 -11.11 -10.63
CA SER A 15 -0.19 -11.20 -9.65
C SER A 15 0.12 -12.06 -8.40
N ASP A 16 1.09 -12.96 -8.50
CA ASP A 16 1.55 -13.86 -7.44
C ASP A 16 2.84 -13.35 -6.75
N ALA A 17 3.35 -12.19 -7.14
CA ALA A 17 4.53 -11.59 -6.52
C ALA A 17 4.29 -11.31 -5.03
N SER A 18 5.27 -11.67 -4.20
CA SER A 18 5.26 -11.37 -2.77
C SER A 18 5.92 -10.02 -2.51
N VAL A 19 5.25 -9.15 -1.77
CA VAL A 19 5.76 -7.83 -1.44
C VAL A 19 5.56 -7.48 0.03
N THR A 20 6.35 -6.52 0.50
CA THR A 20 6.20 -5.87 1.80
C THR A 20 5.78 -4.42 1.58
N TRP A 21 4.65 -4.02 2.14
CA TRP A 21 4.20 -2.64 2.15
C TRP A 21 4.57 -1.95 3.45
N LYS A 22 5.00 -0.69 3.36
CA LYS A 22 5.26 0.17 4.51
C LYS A 22 4.53 1.49 4.37
N VAL A 23 3.94 1.98 5.45
CA VAL A 23 3.38 3.34 5.54
C VAL A 23 4.27 4.18 6.45
N ASN A 24 4.82 5.28 5.93
CA ASN A 24 5.76 6.15 6.64
C ASN A 24 6.91 5.35 7.31
N GLY A 25 7.40 4.31 6.63
CA GLY A 25 8.49 3.44 7.09
C GLY A 25 8.07 2.30 8.05
N THR A 26 6.81 2.22 8.47
CA THR A 26 6.30 1.14 9.32
C THR A 26 5.58 0.08 8.49
N ASP A 27 5.84 -1.20 8.76
CA ASP A 27 5.22 -2.31 8.04
C ASP A 27 3.69 -2.27 8.16
N VAL A 28 3.02 -2.41 7.02
CA VAL A 28 1.58 -2.61 6.96
C VAL A 28 1.27 -4.05 7.35
N LYS A 29 0.14 -4.25 8.03
CA LYS A 29 -0.31 -5.60 8.41
C LYS A 29 -0.54 -6.48 7.17
N ALA A 30 -0.08 -7.72 7.25
CA ALA A 30 -0.12 -8.68 6.14
C ALA A 30 -1.54 -9.03 5.67
N ASP A 31 -2.55 -8.94 6.55
CA ASP A 31 -3.96 -9.17 6.22
C ASP A 31 -4.55 -8.14 5.25
N LYS A 32 -3.84 -7.04 5.00
CA LYS A 32 -4.19 -6.01 4.01
C LYS A 32 -3.49 -6.19 2.67
N VAL A 33 -2.58 -7.16 2.56
CA VAL A 33 -1.73 -7.37 1.38
C VAL A 33 -2.14 -8.64 0.66
N GLU A 34 -2.46 -8.53 -0.63
CA GLU A 34 -2.84 -9.65 -1.49
C GLU A 34 -1.96 -9.67 -2.75
N GLY A 35 -0.95 -10.55 -2.77
CA GLY A 35 0.09 -10.52 -3.81
C GLY A 35 0.76 -9.14 -3.83
N PRO A 36 0.87 -8.46 -4.99
CA PRO A 36 1.43 -7.11 -5.09
C PRO A 36 0.46 -6.00 -4.65
N ARG A 37 -0.78 -6.31 -4.26
CA ARG A 37 -1.81 -5.31 -3.96
C ARG A 37 -1.88 -4.98 -2.46
N LEU A 38 -2.12 -3.71 -2.15
CA LEU A 38 -2.47 -3.24 -0.82
C LEU A 38 -3.92 -2.76 -0.81
N ILE A 39 -4.75 -3.37 0.02
CA ILE A 39 -6.19 -3.08 0.15
C ILE A 39 -6.43 -2.34 1.46
N LEU A 40 -6.82 -1.08 1.37
CA LEU A 40 -7.22 -0.25 2.49
C LEU A 40 -8.73 -0.07 2.47
N LYS A 41 -9.42 -0.67 3.45
CA LYS A 41 -10.86 -0.52 3.60
C LYS A 41 -11.21 0.72 4.43
N GLU A 42 -12.32 1.36 4.08
CA GLU A 42 -12.88 2.51 4.82
C GLU A 42 -11.82 3.58 5.13
N VAL A 43 -11.14 4.09 4.11
CA VAL A 43 -10.01 5.02 4.32
C VAL A 43 -10.45 6.30 5.02
N ALA A 44 -9.65 6.74 5.99
CA ALA A 44 -9.90 7.94 6.78
C ALA A 44 -8.71 8.91 6.66
N LEU A 45 -8.82 10.11 7.26
CA LEU A 45 -7.70 11.07 7.31
C LEU A 45 -6.42 10.45 7.91
N ALA A 46 -6.57 9.51 8.85
CA ALA A 46 -5.47 8.76 9.46
C ALA A 46 -4.79 7.78 8.50
N SER A 47 -5.40 7.47 7.35
CA SER A 47 -4.80 6.67 6.27
C SER A 47 -3.82 7.49 5.41
N ASN A 48 -3.66 8.79 5.66
CA ASN A 48 -2.70 9.61 4.91
C ASN A 48 -1.26 9.18 5.19
N GLY A 49 -0.45 9.15 4.14
CA GLY A 49 0.95 8.79 4.28
C GLY A 49 1.64 8.43 2.98
N LEU A 50 2.94 8.20 3.07
CA LEU A 50 3.75 7.65 2.00
C LEU A 50 3.78 6.13 2.13
N TYR A 51 3.16 5.45 1.18
CA TYR A 51 3.14 4.00 1.07
C TYR A 51 4.27 3.57 0.14
N SER A 52 5.18 2.76 0.64
CA SER A 52 6.33 2.22 -0.10
C SER A 52 6.18 0.72 -0.24
N CYS A 53 6.42 0.19 -1.43
CA CYS A 53 6.37 -1.23 -1.70
C CYS A 53 7.75 -1.80 -2.02
N PHE A 54 8.08 -2.92 -1.38
CA PHE A 54 9.33 -3.64 -1.55
C PHE A 54 9.06 -5.07 -2.04
N GLU A 55 9.75 -5.53 -3.09
CA GLU A 55 9.62 -6.91 -3.58
C GLU A 55 10.38 -7.88 -2.66
N ASN A 56 9.77 -9.02 -2.33
CA ASN A 56 10.43 -10.08 -1.60
C ASN A 56 11.00 -11.14 -2.58
N PRO A 57 12.14 -11.77 -2.27
CA PRO A 57 12.99 -11.57 -1.08
C PRO A 57 14.06 -10.49 -1.28
N THR A 58 14.14 -9.84 -2.46
CA THR A 58 15.26 -8.93 -2.78
C THR A 58 15.30 -7.69 -1.87
N GLY A 59 14.13 -7.24 -1.42
CA GLY A 59 13.96 -6.03 -0.63
C GLY A 59 14.05 -4.75 -1.47
N ASP A 60 14.00 -4.87 -2.81
CA ASP A 60 14.10 -3.72 -3.70
C ASP A 60 12.83 -2.86 -3.60
N LEU A 61 13.00 -1.55 -3.45
CA LEU A 61 11.89 -0.60 -3.55
C LEU A 61 11.37 -0.59 -5.00
N LYS A 62 10.12 -1.01 -5.19
CA LYS A 62 9.48 -1.05 -6.52
C LYS A 62 8.61 0.17 -6.78
N ASP A 63 7.97 0.71 -5.74
CA ASP A 63 7.04 1.83 -5.91
C ASP A 63 6.84 2.64 -4.62
N GLN A 64 6.43 3.89 -4.78
CA GLN A 64 6.04 4.80 -3.71
C GLN A 64 4.81 5.62 -4.08
N ILE A 65 3.75 5.49 -3.28
CA ILE A 65 2.45 6.11 -3.51
C ILE A 65 2.14 7.02 -2.32
N THR A 66 1.86 8.28 -2.59
CA THR A 66 1.38 9.22 -1.55
C THR A 66 -0.15 9.17 -1.50
N LEU A 67 -0.72 8.62 -0.44
CA LEU A 67 -2.16 8.64 -0.22
C LEU A 67 -2.55 9.90 0.54
N ARG A 68 -3.44 10.70 -0.06
CA ARG A 68 -4.07 11.87 0.55
C ARG A 68 -5.59 11.74 0.49
N VAL A 69 -6.18 11.62 1.65
CA VAL A 69 -7.59 11.51 1.94
C VAL A 69 -8.02 12.85 2.53
N GLY A 70 -9.09 13.44 1.97
CA GLY A 70 -9.68 14.69 2.46
C GLY A 70 -9.04 15.97 1.95
N GLY A 71 -8.58 16.01 0.69
CA GLY A 71 -8.17 17.24 0.01
C GLY A 71 -9.11 17.57 -1.16
N GLU A 72 -9.56 18.83 -1.21
CA GLU A 72 -9.96 19.52 -2.45
C GLU A 72 -8.73 19.81 -3.31
#